data_AF-A0A8B6BUI7-F1
#
_entry.id   AF-A0A8B6BUI7-F1
#
_cell.length_a   1.000
_cell.length_b   1.000
_cell.length_c   1.000
_cell.angle_alpha   90.00
_cell.angle_beta   90.00
_cell.angle_gamma   90.00
#
_symmetry.space_group_name_H-M   'P 1'
#
loop_
_entity.id
_entity.type
_entity.pdbx_description
1 polymer ?
#
loop_
_entity_poly.entity_id
_entity_poly.type
_entity_poly.pdbx_seq_one_letter_code
_entity_poly.pdbx_strand_id
1 'polypeptide(L)'
;MERRKYITDVNEFSFSEVFDNSMKNERTTKRTSTKNTSFSFKGKNLPVLSKKVGNEPTTKIFLKHTKLNFTTKGRRISTIHPTRSSPKQTKFNFTSKGMRISTTKGMTISTTKGMTNSTTKVMTIFTTKGVTISTLNPAISAVRNNSNNNTHFLCPNFMGGFGNMMFQFAAHFGVAMSKGMQVIVANKSELNRVFKLEDIDIRNNIDICKTFISRGEKQNCAYDKNILNFNNSQNIRLGQYLQSWKYFYDFRSQLRKQFTFRDLLLQEAKSKIVQTVKRFNIGSTRDITLVGVHVRRGDMVNHKFGYNIATPEYLTKAVQYYKSKYKNIIFIIASQDIPWTKANMPNNTNVEYLDSPKREIIVATLSLCNHTITTVGSFSWWIGWLTGGEVMYFKWPAKEGSGLRKQYSKDFSDFYYPGWIGM
;
A
#
# COMPACT_ATOMS: atom_id res chain seq x y z
N MET A 1 -30.63 10.66 3.11
CA MET A 1 -29.78 9.48 2.86
C MET A 1 -28.75 9.83 1.80
N GLU A 2 -27.59 10.37 2.19
CA GLU A 2 -26.51 10.70 1.24
C GLU A 2 -25.46 9.60 1.22
N ARG A 3 -25.31 8.95 0.07
CA ARG A 3 -24.21 8.01 -0.21
C ARG A 3 -22.93 8.80 -0.50
N ARG A 4 -22.00 8.82 0.46
CA ARG A 4 -20.62 9.27 0.18
C ARG A 4 -19.89 8.21 -0.65
N LYS A 5 -19.50 8.58 -1.87
CA LYS A 5 -18.57 7.81 -2.71
C LYS A 5 -17.18 7.84 -2.07
N TYR A 6 -16.70 6.71 -1.58
CA TYR A 6 -15.30 6.56 -1.19
C TYR A 6 -14.46 6.25 -2.44
N ILE A 7 -13.46 7.10 -2.69
CA ILE A 7 -12.47 6.90 -3.74
C ILE A 7 -11.52 5.79 -3.26
N THR A 8 -11.59 4.64 -3.90
CA THR A 8 -10.60 3.57 -3.76
C THR A 8 -9.36 3.99 -4.54
N ASP A 9 -8.28 4.37 -3.84
CA ASP A 9 -6.94 4.42 -4.43
C ASP A 9 -6.47 2.98 -4.63
N VAL A 10 -6.78 2.44 -5.81
CA VAL A 10 -6.44 1.08 -6.22
C VAL A 10 -4.93 1.00 -6.45
N ASN A 11 -4.27 0.04 -5.81
CA ASN A 11 -3.03 -0.51 -6.32
C ASN A 11 -3.36 -1.18 -7.68
N GLU A 12 -3.23 -0.45 -8.79
CA GLU A 12 -3.10 -1.07 -10.11
C GLU A 12 -1.73 -1.77 -10.18
N PHE A 13 -1.58 -2.87 -9.47
CA PHE A 13 -0.69 -3.95 -9.88
C PHE A 13 -1.62 -5.03 -10.41
N SER A 14 -1.91 -4.96 -11.71
CA SER A 14 -2.80 -5.95 -12.32
C SER A 14 -2.11 -7.32 -12.25
N PHE A 15 -2.86 -8.35 -11.85
CA PHE A 15 -2.42 -9.75 -11.90
C PHE A 15 -1.76 -10.13 -13.25
N SER A 16 -2.19 -9.47 -14.34
CA SER A 16 -1.61 -9.64 -15.67
C SER A 16 -0.10 -9.30 -15.74
N GLU A 17 0.38 -8.31 -14.99
CA GLU A 17 1.81 -7.93 -14.98
C GLU A 17 2.70 -8.95 -14.28
N VAL A 18 2.17 -9.68 -13.29
CA VAL A 18 2.91 -10.74 -12.58
C VAL A 18 3.03 -11.98 -13.47
N PHE A 19 1.97 -12.31 -14.20
CA PHE A 19 1.95 -13.45 -15.11
C PHE A 19 2.82 -13.21 -16.36
N ASP A 20 2.71 -12.02 -16.97
CA ASP A 20 3.46 -11.69 -18.18
C ASP A 20 4.98 -11.65 -17.96
N ASN A 21 5.44 -11.22 -16.78
CA ASN A 21 6.86 -11.18 -16.46
C ASN A 21 7.45 -12.55 -16.11
N SER A 22 6.66 -13.46 -15.54
CA SER A 22 7.09 -14.84 -15.26
C SER A 22 7.21 -15.67 -16.55
N MET A 23 6.23 -15.55 -17.46
CA MET A 23 6.25 -16.21 -18.77
C MET A 23 7.36 -15.68 -19.69
N LYS A 24 7.77 -14.40 -19.56
CA LYS A 24 8.90 -13.85 -20.31
C LYS A 24 10.23 -14.49 -19.90
N ASN A 25 10.44 -14.78 -18.62
CA ASN A 25 11.65 -15.44 -18.14
C ASN A 25 11.74 -16.92 -18.59
N GLU A 26 10.60 -17.60 -18.78
CA GLU A 26 10.57 -18.96 -19.35
C GLU A 26 10.74 -18.98 -20.89
N ARG A 27 10.43 -17.89 -21.60
CA ARG A 27 10.55 -17.81 -23.08
C ARG A 27 11.94 -17.40 -23.58
N THR A 28 12.84 -16.91 -22.72
CA THR A 28 14.18 -16.43 -23.12
C THR A 28 15.23 -17.52 -23.37
N THR A 29 14.89 -18.81 -23.30
CA THR A 29 15.86 -19.90 -23.55
C THR A 29 15.67 -20.67 -24.86
N LYS A 30 14.79 -20.24 -25.79
CA LYS A 30 14.68 -20.87 -27.12
C LYS A 30 14.31 -19.89 -28.24
N ARG A 31 15.31 -19.44 -29.03
CA ARG A 31 15.38 -19.54 -30.52
C ARG A 31 16.33 -18.50 -31.13
N THR A 32 17.19 -19.03 -31.99
CA THR A 32 18.07 -18.36 -32.96
C THR A 32 17.38 -18.11 -34.31
N SER A 33 17.98 -17.17 -35.07
CA SER A 33 17.99 -16.99 -36.54
C SER A 33 17.03 -15.97 -37.21
N THR A 34 17.67 -14.88 -37.66
CA THR A 34 17.63 -14.19 -38.97
C THR A 34 16.31 -13.84 -39.70
N LYS A 35 16.09 -12.55 -39.95
CA LYS A 35 16.30 -11.89 -41.28
C LYS A 35 15.98 -10.39 -41.27
N ASN A 36 16.81 -9.63 -41.97
CA ASN A 36 16.69 -8.21 -42.28
C ASN A 36 15.49 -7.90 -43.19
N THR A 37 14.92 -6.71 -43.03
CA THR A 37 14.41 -5.90 -44.16
C THR A 37 14.32 -4.43 -43.73
N SER A 38 14.96 -3.58 -44.53
CA SER A 38 15.02 -2.13 -44.39
C SER A 38 14.08 -1.46 -45.39
N PHE A 39 13.40 -0.37 -45.01
CA PHE A 39 12.96 0.65 -45.97
C PHE A 39 13.10 2.06 -45.38
N SER A 40 13.66 2.95 -46.21
CA SER A 40 13.92 4.38 -45.95
C SER A 40 12.78 5.24 -46.48
N PHE A 41 12.59 6.45 -45.94
CA PHE A 41 12.29 7.63 -46.77
C PHE A 41 12.77 8.94 -46.10
N LYS A 42 13.49 9.76 -46.88
CA LYS A 42 13.81 11.19 -46.67
C LYS A 42 12.64 12.06 -47.18
N GLY A 43 12.40 13.23 -46.59
CA GLY A 43 11.76 14.34 -47.30
C GLY A 43 10.78 15.24 -46.52
N LYS A 44 11.24 16.47 -46.24
CA LYS A 44 10.57 17.80 -46.24
C LYS A 44 9.07 17.98 -45.93
N ASN A 45 8.82 18.92 -45.00
CA ASN A 45 7.75 19.93 -44.87
C ASN A 45 6.24 19.58 -44.87
N LEU A 46 5.54 20.30 -43.97
CA LEU A 46 4.08 20.58 -43.83
C LEU A 46 3.26 19.64 -42.91
N PRO A 47 2.12 20.06 -42.31
CA PRO A 47 1.56 21.40 -42.06
C PRO A 47 1.15 21.65 -40.57
N VAL A 48 0.99 22.92 -40.16
CA VAL A 48 0.36 23.28 -38.87
C VAL A 48 -1.15 23.31 -39.06
N LEU A 49 -1.85 22.31 -38.51
CA LEU A 49 -3.31 22.30 -38.41
C LEU A 49 -3.73 23.09 -37.17
N SER A 50 -4.30 24.29 -37.36
CA SER A 50 -4.99 25.04 -36.32
C SER A 50 -6.51 24.94 -36.52
N LYS A 51 -7.24 24.42 -35.53
CA LYS A 51 -8.69 24.59 -35.41
C LYS A 51 -8.97 25.50 -34.21
N LYS A 52 -9.66 26.62 -34.44
CA LYS A 52 -10.16 27.56 -33.42
C LYS A 52 -11.45 27.01 -32.81
N VAL A 53 -11.50 26.86 -31.49
CA VAL A 53 -12.70 27.03 -30.66
C VAL A 53 -12.26 27.71 -29.35
N GLY A 54 -12.76 28.92 -29.10
CA GLY A 54 -12.90 29.58 -27.78
C GLY A 54 -11.65 29.88 -26.92
N ASN A 55 -11.18 31.14 -26.99
CA ASN A 55 -10.44 31.93 -25.97
C ASN A 55 -9.29 31.31 -25.14
N GLU A 56 -8.18 30.97 -25.82
CA GLU A 56 -6.77 31.34 -25.54
C GLU A 56 -5.92 30.59 -26.61
N PRO A 57 -4.96 31.22 -27.32
CA PRO A 57 -4.21 30.53 -28.38
C PRO A 57 -3.22 29.53 -27.77
N THR A 58 -3.63 28.28 -27.66
CA THR A 58 -2.76 27.18 -27.22
C THR A 58 -2.06 26.56 -28.44
N THR A 59 -0.74 26.75 -28.53
CA THR A 59 0.07 26.12 -29.59
C THR A 59 0.43 24.70 -29.17
N LYS A 60 -0.10 23.68 -29.85
CA LYS A 60 0.34 22.28 -29.67
C LYS A 60 1.54 22.01 -30.59
N ILE A 61 2.67 21.58 -30.02
CA ILE A 61 3.89 21.26 -30.78
C ILE A 61 4.22 19.78 -30.59
N PHE A 62 4.37 19.04 -31.68
CA PHE A 62 4.85 17.65 -31.69
C PHE A 62 6.32 17.65 -32.18
N LEU A 63 7.21 16.93 -31.50
CA LEU A 63 8.65 16.98 -31.77
C LEU A 63 9.24 15.59 -32.06
N LYS A 64 10.02 15.49 -33.13
CA LYS A 64 10.93 14.36 -33.44
C LYS A 64 12.37 14.86 -33.34
N HIS A 65 13.15 14.25 -32.44
CA HIS A 65 14.60 14.42 -32.18
C HIS A 65 15.27 15.76 -32.52
N THR A 66 15.56 16.59 -31.51
CA THR A 66 16.85 17.30 -31.26
C THR A 66 16.71 18.25 -30.05
N LYS A 67 17.83 18.61 -29.41
CA LYS A 67 17.91 19.67 -28.38
C LYS A 67 17.21 20.95 -28.88
N LEU A 68 16.30 21.51 -28.09
CA LEU A 68 15.65 22.79 -28.38
C LEU A 68 15.92 23.80 -27.27
N ASN A 69 16.39 24.98 -27.68
CA ASN A 69 16.49 26.16 -26.83
C ASN A 69 15.27 27.03 -27.12
N PHE A 70 14.48 27.36 -26.10
CA PHE A 70 13.33 28.26 -26.24
C PHE A 70 13.59 29.55 -25.48
N THR A 71 13.40 30.68 -26.16
CA THR A 71 13.38 32.01 -25.54
C THR A 71 12.02 32.62 -25.81
N THR A 72 11.15 32.68 -24.81
CA THR A 72 9.86 33.37 -24.92
C THR A 72 9.77 34.46 -23.85
N LYS A 73 9.60 35.71 -24.29
CA LYS A 73 9.15 36.80 -23.42
C LYS A 73 7.63 36.72 -23.31
N GLY A 74 7.13 36.19 -22.18
CA GLY A 74 5.75 36.43 -21.73
C GLY A 74 4.60 35.68 -22.42
N ARG A 75 4.77 34.43 -22.89
CA ARG A 75 3.63 33.60 -23.36
C ARG A 75 3.52 32.23 -22.69
N ARG A 76 2.27 31.78 -22.50
CA ARG A 76 1.83 30.54 -21.82
C ARG A 76 1.98 29.32 -22.75
N ILE A 77 2.62 28.23 -22.31
CA ILE A 77 2.72 26.96 -23.05
C ILE A 77 1.91 25.92 -22.28
N SER A 78 0.85 25.37 -22.88
CA SER A 78 -0.15 24.58 -22.12
C SER A 78 0.10 23.08 -22.10
N THR A 79 0.78 22.44 -23.07
CA THR A 79 1.04 20.99 -22.99
C THR A 79 2.06 20.51 -24.03
N ILE A 80 2.97 19.60 -23.65
CA ILE A 80 3.87 18.87 -24.57
C ILE A 80 3.61 17.37 -24.39
N HIS A 81 3.38 16.64 -25.48
CA HIS A 81 3.21 15.19 -25.47
C HIS A 81 4.40 14.50 -26.15
N PRO A 82 5.08 13.53 -25.48
CA PRO A 82 6.06 12.69 -26.13
C PRO A 82 5.36 11.59 -26.94
N THR A 83 5.79 11.35 -28.18
CA THR A 83 5.29 10.23 -28.99
C THR A 83 5.90 8.91 -28.54
N ARG A 84 5.14 7.82 -28.70
CA ARG A 84 5.28 6.47 -28.10
C ARG A 84 6.57 5.68 -28.44
N SER A 85 7.61 6.31 -28.94
CA SER A 85 8.91 5.71 -29.25
C SER A 85 10.04 6.67 -28.92
N SER A 86 10.48 6.74 -27.66
CA SER A 86 11.75 7.37 -27.30
C SER A 86 12.35 6.71 -26.05
N PRO A 87 13.51 6.04 -26.16
CA PRO A 87 14.31 5.69 -25.01
C PRO A 87 15.27 6.86 -24.67
N LYS A 88 15.43 7.10 -23.36
CA LYS A 88 16.35 8.05 -22.69
C LYS A 88 15.85 9.51 -22.55
N GLN A 89 16.01 10.00 -21.32
CA GLN A 89 15.62 11.31 -20.77
C GLN A 89 15.70 12.48 -21.77
N THR A 90 14.56 13.14 -21.99
CA THR A 90 14.52 14.42 -22.70
C THR A 90 14.85 15.55 -21.71
N LYS A 91 16.02 16.18 -21.85
CA LYS A 91 16.41 17.37 -21.07
C LYS A 91 15.96 18.64 -21.79
N PHE A 92 15.27 19.54 -21.08
CA PHE A 92 14.87 20.85 -21.59
C PHE A 92 15.51 21.96 -20.75
N ASN A 93 16.12 22.95 -21.41
CA ASN A 93 16.66 24.15 -20.78
C ASN A 93 15.76 25.34 -21.13
N PHE A 94 15.24 26.04 -20.11
CA PHE A 94 14.40 27.22 -20.31
C PHE A 94 15.01 28.42 -19.58
N THR A 95 14.99 29.59 -20.24
CA THR A 95 15.42 30.87 -19.69
C THR A 95 14.32 31.91 -19.86
N SER A 96 13.38 31.97 -18.92
CA SER A 96 12.54 33.17 -18.74
C SER A 96 11.94 33.25 -17.32
N LYS A 97 11.62 34.48 -16.90
CA LYS A 97 11.05 34.85 -15.60
C LYS A 97 9.53 34.65 -15.67
N GLY A 98 8.96 33.83 -14.77
CA GLY A 98 7.51 33.72 -14.58
C GLY A 98 6.76 32.69 -15.45
N MET A 99 7.20 31.42 -15.45
CA MET A 99 6.51 30.34 -16.19
C MET A 99 5.66 29.45 -15.26
N ARG A 100 4.42 29.11 -15.66
CA ARG A 100 3.56 28.08 -15.03
C ARG A 100 3.57 26.83 -15.92
N ILE A 101 3.80 25.64 -15.35
CA ILE A 101 3.91 24.38 -16.10
C ILE A 101 3.04 23.31 -15.42
N SER A 102 2.24 22.59 -16.22
CA SER A 102 1.49 21.39 -15.80
C SER A 102 1.99 20.17 -16.59
N THR A 103 2.35 19.06 -15.93
CA THR A 103 2.84 17.83 -16.60
C THR A 103 2.24 16.54 -16.02
N THR A 104 2.27 15.46 -16.80
CA THR A 104 1.98 14.08 -16.35
C THR A 104 3.26 13.24 -16.37
N LYS A 105 3.56 12.58 -15.24
CA LYS A 105 4.62 11.60 -14.91
C LYS A 105 5.95 11.68 -15.72
N GLY A 106 7.05 11.95 -14.99
CA GLY A 106 8.39 11.52 -15.39
C GLY A 106 9.29 12.55 -16.09
N MET A 107 9.12 13.85 -15.84
CA MET A 107 9.99 14.89 -16.41
C MET A 107 10.83 15.60 -15.33
N THR A 108 12.13 15.81 -15.59
CA THR A 108 13.04 16.60 -14.75
C THR A 108 13.24 17.97 -15.39
N ILE A 109 13.06 19.04 -14.62
CA ILE A 109 13.22 20.43 -15.09
C ILE A 109 14.39 21.07 -14.35
N SER A 110 15.29 21.72 -15.09
CA SER A 110 16.45 22.46 -14.56
C SER A 110 16.33 23.93 -14.98
N THR A 111 16.41 24.86 -14.03
CA THR A 111 16.33 26.30 -14.33
C THR A 111 17.43 27.07 -13.57
N THR A 112 17.85 28.21 -14.10
CA THR A 112 18.88 29.08 -13.49
C THR A 112 18.29 30.33 -12.80
N LYS A 113 16.96 30.52 -12.81
CA LYS A 113 16.25 31.64 -12.15
C LYS A 113 14.90 31.17 -11.58
N GLY A 114 14.49 31.72 -10.43
CA GLY A 114 13.36 31.23 -9.62
C GLY A 114 12.03 31.05 -10.36
N MET A 115 11.30 30.01 -9.97
CA MET A 115 9.98 29.62 -10.50
C MET A 115 8.93 29.56 -9.38
N THR A 116 7.71 29.99 -9.68
CA THR A 116 6.50 29.77 -8.87
C THR A 116 5.62 28.71 -9.54
N ASN A 117 5.28 27.63 -8.83
CA ASN A 117 4.50 26.51 -9.36
C ASN A 117 3.24 26.23 -8.53
N SER A 118 2.18 25.76 -9.18
CA SER A 118 0.93 25.30 -8.57
C SER A 118 0.56 23.93 -9.18
N THR A 119 0.63 22.85 -8.40
CA THR A 119 0.32 21.48 -8.84
C THR A 119 -0.38 20.67 -7.74
N THR A 120 -1.24 19.72 -8.13
CA THR A 120 -2.00 18.82 -7.23
C THR A 120 -1.35 17.43 -7.07
N LYS A 121 -0.20 17.14 -7.68
CA LYS A 121 0.58 15.89 -7.49
C LYS A 121 2.10 16.15 -7.41
N VAL A 122 2.81 15.23 -6.72
CA VAL A 122 4.24 15.33 -6.33
C VAL A 122 5.16 15.63 -7.52
N MET A 123 6.04 16.62 -7.37
CA MET A 123 7.08 17.03 -8.34
C MET A 123 8.43 17.22 -7.64
N THR A 124 9.54 16.86 -8.30
CA THR A 124 10.92 17.07 -7.82
C THR A 124 11.59 18.18 -8.62
N ILE A 125 12.15 19.20 -7.96
CA ILE A 125 12.76 20.39 -8.57
C ILE A 125 14.20 20.56 -8.06
N PHE A 126 15.14 20.91 -8.94
CA PHE A 126 16.51 21.29 -8.59
C PHE A 126 16.79 22.73 -9.06
N THR A 127 17.24 23.61 -8.17
CA THR A 127 17.59 25.01 -8.48
C THR A 127 18.76 25.49 -7.62
N THR A 128 19.57 26.40 -8.17
CA THR A 128 20.77 26.99 -7.53
C THR A 128 20.48 28.23 -6.68
N LYS A 129 19.26 28.79 -6.73
CA LYS A 129 18.76 29.80 -5.78
C LYS A 129 17.37 29.37 -5.30
N GLY A 130 17.08 29.54 -4.00
CA GLY A 130 15.97 28.91 -3.28
C GLY A 130 14.61 28.84 -3.97
N VAL A 131 13.83 27.80 -3.64
CA VAL A 131 12.45 27.60 -4.12
C VAL A 131 11.47 28.21 -3.13
N THR A 132 10.53 29.04 -3.59
CA THR A 132 9.34 29.41 -2.80
C THR A 132 8.15 28.56 -3.26
N ILE A 133 7.66 27.68 -2.38
CA ILE A 133 6.53 26.79 -2.65
C ILE A 133 5.31 27.31 -1.87
N SER A 134 4.28 27.79 -2.56
CA SER A 134 2.98 28.09 -1.95
C SER A 134 2.05 26.87 -2.11
N THR A 135 2.00 25.98 -1.12
CA THR A 135 1.00 24.90 -1.05
C THR A 135 -0.21 25.36 -0.22
N LEU A 136 -1.42 25.25 -0.79
CA LEU A 136 -2.67 25.27 -0.03
C LEU A 136 -2.84 23.93 0.71
N ASN A 137 -1.96 23.67 1.68
CA ASN A 137 -2.13 22.71 2.78
C ASN A 137 -0.88 22.79 3.68
N PRO A 138 -1.00 23.15 4.97
CA PRO A 138 0.16 23.42 5.83
C PRO A 138 0.92 22.17 6.31
N ALA A 139 0.68 20.97 5.76
CA ALA A 139 1.28 19.72 6.26
C ALA A 139 2.43 19.14 5.41
N ILE A 140 2.88 19.79 4.32
CA ILE A 140 3.83 19.15 3.37
C ILE A 140 5.17 19.91 3.21
N SER A 141 5.36 21.05 3.86
CA SER A 141 6.59 21.88 3.70
C SER A 141 7.54 21.89 4.91
N ALA A 142 7.42 20.96 5.86
CA ALA A 142 8.31 20.85 7.01
C ALA A 142 9.16 19.56 6.99
N VAL A 143 9.74 19.19 5.85
CA VAL A 143 10.82 18.19 5.81
C VAL A 143 11.82 18.64 4.74
N ARG A 144 13.08 18.83 5.14
CA ARG A 144 14.22 19.33 4.33
C ARG A 144 14.38 20.84 4.30
N ASN A 145 14.66 21.40 5.47
CA ASN A 145 15.92 22.09 5.74
C ASN A 145 15.83 22.65 7.16
N ASN A 146 16.10 21.79 8.14
CA ASN A 146 16.50 22.28 9.45
C ASN A 146 17.46 21.26 10.05
N SER A 147 18.74 21.60 10.01
CA SER A 147 19.75 21.12 10.94
C SER A 147 19.45 21.67 12.34
N ASN A 148 18.29 21.31 12.90
CA ASN A 148 17.94 21.53 14.29
C ASN A 148 17.83 20.17 14.99
N ASN A 149 18.72 19.95 15.95
CA ASN A 149 19.03 18.72 16.69
C ASN A 149 17.89 18.13 17.56
N ASN A 150 16.60 18.41 17.32
CA ASN A 150 15.51 17.96 18.19
C ASN A 150 14.49 17.05 17.49
N THR A 151 14.95 16.04 16.76
CA THR A 151 14.07 14.94 16.36
C THR A 151 13.84 14.04 17.57
N HIS A 152 12.60 13.97 18.05
CA HIS A 152 12.20 13.08 19.14
C HIS A 152 11.64 11.76 18.62
N PHE A 153 11.70 10.74 19.47
CA PHE A 153 11.46 9.36 19.07
C PHE A 153 10.23 8.76 19.75
N LEU A 154 9.52 7.92 18.98
CA LEU A 154 8.53 6.98 19.49
C LEU A 154 9.12 5.57 19.48
N CYS A 155 9.06 4.90 20.63
CA CYS A 155 9.46 3.51 20.78
C CYS A 155 8.24 2.59 20.94
N PRO A 156 8.05 1.63 20.03
CA PRO A 156 7.13 0.52 20.20
C PRO A 156 7.54 -0.38 21.36
N ASN A 157 6.55 -0.81 22.14
CA ASN A 157 6.71 -1.89 23.10
C ASN A 157 6.19 -3.21 22.52
N PHE A 158 6.89 -3.74 21.52
CA PHE A 158 6.45 -4.92 20.75
C PHE A 158 6.06 -6.11 21.63
N MET A 159 4.74 -6.36 21.70
CA MET A 159 4.14 -7.47 22.45
C MET A 159 3.22 -8.34 21.58
N GLY A 160 3.20 -9.65 21.88
CA GLY A 160 2.32 -10.63 21.24
C GLY A 160 2.81 -11.08 19.86
N GLY A 161 1.90 -11.66 19.08
CA GLY A 161 2.23 -12.24 17.76
C GLY A 161 2.47 -11.19 16.67
N PHE A 162 2.90 -11.64 15.49
CA PHE A 162 3.29 -10.78 14.37
C PHE A 162 2.21 -9.75 13.96
N GLY A 163 0.94 -10.14 13.93
CA GLY A 163 -0.17 -9.20 13.65
C GLY A 163 -0.31 -8.09 14.71
N ASN A 164 0.01 -8.37 15.98
CA ASN A 164 0.02 -7.34 17.02
C ASN A 164 1.19 -6.39 16.79
N MET A 165 2.37 -6.90 16.42
CA MET A 165 3.53 -6.06 16.12
C MET A 165 3.26 -5.12 14.94
N MET A 166 2.54 -5.57 13.92
CA MET A 166 2.13 -4.74 12.80
C MET A 166 1.18 -3.61 13.24
N PHE A 167 0.22 -3.88 14.15
CA PHE A 167 -0.63 -2.83 14.74
C PHE A 167 0.18 -1.80 15.52
N GLN A 168 1.09 -2.28 16.36
CA GLN A 168 1.95 -1.41 17.15
C GLN A 168 2.78 -0.52 16.22
N PHE A 169 3.48 -1.10 15.24
CA PHE A 169 4.25 -0.31 14.29
C PHE A 169 3.38 0.69 13.53
N ALA A 170 2.22 0.27 13.03
CA ALA A 170 1.32 1.14 12.28
C ALA A 170 0.86 2.33 13.12
N ALA A 171 0.41 2.08 14.37
CA ALA A 171 0.02 3.14 15.28
C ALA A 171 1.17 4.10 15.60
N HIS A 172 2.37 3.57 15.88
CA HIS A 172 3.55 4.40 16.11
C HIS A 172 3.92 5.24 14.89
N PHE A 173 3.86 4.64 13.70
CA PHE A 173 4.15 5.33 12.44
C PHE A 173 3.14 6.46 12.20
N GLY A 174 1.84 6.20 12.37
CA GLY A 174 0.80 7.22 12.22
C GLY A 174 0.96 8.37 13.21
N VAL A 175 1.22 8.05 14.48
CA VAL A 175 1.43 9.07 15.53
C VAL A 175 2.72 9.85 15.28
N ALA A 176 3.81 9.19 14.91
CA ALA A 176 5.08 9.84 14.58
C ALA A 176 4.92 10.82 13.43
N MET A 177 4.26 10.39 12.35
CA MET A 177 3.95 11.24 11.19
C MET A 177 3.09 12.45 11.59
N SER A 178 2.09 12.27 12.45
CA SER A 178 1.23 13.37 12.92
C SER A 178 1.97 14.41 13.78
N LYS A 179 3.08 14.01 14.41
CA LYS A 179 3.81 14.80 15.40
C LYS A 179 5.20 15.26 14.93
N GLY A 180 5.61 14.91 13.72
CA GLY A 180 6.95 15.21 13.20
C GLY A 180 8.06 14.46 13.96
N MET A 181 7.76 13.27 14.46
CA MET A 181 8.68 12.41 15.21
C MET A 181 9.15 11.23 14.34
N GLN A 182 10.10 10.45 14.85
CA GLN A 182 10.55 9.20 14.21
C GLN A 182 10.22 7.98 15.05
N VAL A 183 9.97 6.85 14.39
CA VAL A 183 9.78 5.55 15.05
C VAL A 183 11.12 4.83 15.10
N ILE A 184 11.49 4.33 16.29
CA ILE A 184 12.63 3.42 16.43
C ILE A 184 12.16 1.98 16.24
N VAL A 185 12.84 1.22 15.39
CA VAL A 185 12.59 -0.21 15.21
C VAL A 185 13.90 -0.98 15.35
N ALA A 186 13.89 -2.10 16.08
CA ALA A 186 15.07 -2.93 16.21
C ALA A 186 15.44 -3.58 14.86
N ASN A 187 16.73 -3.62 14.53
CA ASN A 187 17.24 -4.21 13.29
C ASN A 187 16.85 -5.70 13.17
N LYS A 188 16.94 -6.44 14.28
CA LYS A 188 16.56 -7.86 14.35
C LYS A 188 15.05 -8.10 14.48
N SER A 189 14.22 -7.04 14.45
CA SER A 189 12.78 -7.19 14.55
C SER A 189 12.22 -8.00 13.40
N GLU A 190 11.15 -8.73 13.66
CA GLU A 190 10.45 -9.47 12.62
C GLU A 190 9.89 -8.55 11.53
N LEU A 191 9.43 -7.35 11.90
CA LEU A 191 8.95 -6.35 10.94
C LEU A 191 10.03 -6.00 9.91
N ASN A 192 11.26 -5.71 10.36
CA ASN A 192 12.37 -5.40 9.46
C ASN A 192 12.81 -6.62 8.63
N ARG A 193 12.62 -7.84 9.14
CA ARG A 193 12.88 -9.08 8.37
C ARG A 193 11.85 -9.29 7.26
N VAL A 194 10.59 -8.97 7.50
CA VAL A 194 9.49 -9.24 6.56
C VAL A 194 9.29 -8.11 5.55
N PHE A 195 9.40 -6.86 5.99
CA PHE A 195 9.07 -5.68 5.21
C PHE A 195 10.29 -4.80 4.90
N LYS A 196 10.17 -4.01 3.83
CA LYS A 196 11.07 -2.93 3.47
C LYS A 196 10.59 -1.66 4.18
N LEU A 197 11.09 -1.45 5.40
CA LEU A 197 10.83 -0.24 6.18
C LEU A 197 11.65 0.92 5.58
N GLU A 198 10.98 1.97 5.10
CA GLU A 198 11.60 3.13 4.44
C GLU A 198 11.62 4.33 5.38
N ASP A 199 12.77 5.03 5.47
CA ASP A 199 12.92 6.23 6.30
C ASP A 199 12.55 6.02 7.80
N ILE A 200 12.78 4.80 8.32
CA ILE A 200 12.60 4.44 9.74
C ILE A 200 13.96 4.38 10.43
N ASP A 201 14.02 4.79 11.70
CA ASP A 201 15.23 4.68 12.52
C ASP A 201 15.44 3.22 12.97
N ILE A 202 16.29 2.50 12.23
CA ILE A 202 16.63 1.11 12.51
C ILE A 202 17.88 1.03 13.38
N ARG A 203 17.76 0.46 14.59
CA ARG A 203 18.88 0.35 15.55
C ARG A 203 19.19 -1.09 15.95
N ASN A 204 20.46 -1.38 16.21
CA ASN A 204 20.88 -2.69 16.74
C ASN A 204 20.56 -2.85 18.23
N ASN A 205 20.71 -1.77 19.02
CA ASN A 205 20.33 -1.72 20.43
C ASN A 205 19.22 -0.69 20.61
N ILE A 206 18.11 -1.11 21.24
CA ILE A 206 16.94 -0.28 21.54
C ILE A 206 16.69 -0.15 23.06
N ASP A 207 17.66 -0.48 23.91
CA ASP A 207 17.56 -0.35 25.37
C ASP A 207 17.27 1.09 25.81
N ILE A 208 17.69 2.08 25.01
CA ILE A 208 17.35 3.48 25.21
C ILE A 208 15.83 3.70 25.31
N CYS A 209 15.01 2.89 24.61
CA CYS A 209 13.56 2.95 24.70
C CYS A 209 13.02 2.66 26.11
N LYS A 210 13.76 1.94 26.96
CA LYS A 210 13.36 1.66 28.36
C LYS A 210 13.39 2.92 29.22
N THR A 211 14.15 3.93 28.82
CA THR A 211 14.29 5.21 29.53
C THR A 211 13.21 6.23 29.15
N PHE A 212 12.42 5.95 28.10
CA PHE A 212 11.43 6.89 27.57
C PHE A 212 10.17 6.93 28.44
N ILE A 213 9.50 8.10 28.44
CA ILE A 213 8.25 8.29 29.17
C ILE A 213 7.21 7.33 28.61
N SER A 214 6.67 6.46 29.45
CA SER A 214 5.74 5.42 29.05
C SER A 214 4.30 5.91 29.10
N ARG A 215 3.52 5.58 28.08
CA ARG A 215 2.08 5.85 28.02
C ARG A 215 1.35 4.62 27.52
N GLY A 216 0.28 4.20 28.20
CA GLY A 216 -0.51 3.03 27.84
C GLY A 216 -1.91 3.42 27.37
N GLU A 217 -2.45 2.66 26.43
CA GLU A 217 -3.85 2.75 26.03
C GLU A 217 -4.77 2.18 27.11
N LYS A 218 -5.96 2.75 27.26
CA LYS A 218 -6.98 2.22 28.18
C LYS A 218 -7.49 0.84 27.79
N GLN A 219 -7.59 0.58 26.49
CA GLN A 219 -8.18 -0.63 25.91
C GLN A 219 -7.35 -1.06 24.70
N ASN A 220 -6.96 -2.33 24.65
CA ASN A 220 -6.01 -2.83 23.64
C ASN A 220 -6.54 -2.73 22.19
N CYS A 221 -7.86 -2.82 22.00
CA CYS A 221 -8.53 -2.86 20.70
C CYS A 221 -9.48 -1.65 20.49
N ALA A 222 -9.23 -0.54 21.18
CA ALA A 222 -9.97 0.70 21.01
C ALA A 222 -9.04 1.89 20.74
N TYR A 223 -9.59 2.94 20.16
CA TYR A 223 -8.88 4.19 19.94
C TYR A 223 -8.91 5.03 21.23
N ASP A 224 -7.74 5.37 21.72
CA ASP A 224 -7.56 6.21 22.89
C ASP A 224 -6.86 7.50 22.49
N LYS A 225 -7.62 8.58 22.31
CA LYS A 225 -7.06 9.89 21.97
C LYS A 225 -6.15 10.46 23.06
N ASN A 226 -6.33 10.07 24.33
CA ASN A 226 -5.61 10.66 25.45
C ASN A 226 -4.16 10.19 25.50
N ILE A 227 -3.87 9.00 24.97
CA ILE A 227 -2.50 8.49 24.86
C ILE A 227 -1.62 9.40 23.98
N LEU A 228 -2.23 10.20 23.10
CA LEU A 228 -1.56 11.14 22.20
C LEU A 228 -1.30 12.53 22.82
N ASN A 229 -1.79 12.76 24.05
CA ASN A 229 -1.68 14.05 24.73
C ASN A 229 -0.31 14.25 25.40
N PHE A 230 0.74 14.35 24.59
CA PHE A 230 2.10 14.65 25.01
C PHE A 230 2.73 15.69 24.08
N ASN A 231 3.68 16.46 24.63
CA ASN A 231 4.48 17.39 23.85
C ASN A 231 5.48 16.62 22.99
N ASN A 232 5.67 17.05 21.75
CA ASN A 232 6.56 16.42 20.78
C ASN A 232 8.04 16.73 21.07
N SER A 233 8.34 17.35 22.20
CA SER A 233 9.69 17.66 22.71
C SER A 233 10.28 16.57 23.61
N GLN A 234 9.63 15.40 23.68
CA GLN A 234 10.02 14.29 24.55
C GLN A 234 10.00 12.97 23.79
N ASN A 235 10.90 12.07 24.19
CA ASN A 235 10.90 10.70 23.68
C ASN A 235 9.86 9.87 24.44
N ILE A 236 8.99 9.18 23.71
CA ILE A 236 7.84 8.46 24.27
C ILE A 236 7.93 6.98 23.95
N ARG A 237 7.62 6.13 24.92
CA ARG A 237 7.31 4.71 24.72
C ARG A 237 5.80 4.54 24.76
N LEU A 238 5.21 4.17 23.63
CA LEU A 238 3.76 4.26 23.43
C LEU A 238 3.11 2.86 23.36
N GLY A 239 2.17 2.60 24.25
CA GLY A 239 1.25 1.47 24.26
C GLY A 239 1.86 0.08 24.13
N GLN A 240 1.01 -0.95 24.02
CA GLN A 240 1.44 -2.35 23.82
C GLN A 240 0.67 -3.08 22.72
N TYR A 241 -0.55 -2.67 22.41
CA TYR A 241 -1.40 -3.31 21.42
C TYR A 241 -1.83 -2.30 20.36
N LEU A 242 -2.38 -1.15 20.79
CA LEU A 242 -2.80 -0.04 19.92
C LEU A 242 -3.59 -0.52 18.69
N GLN A 243 -4.50 -1.48 18.87
CA GLN A 243 -5.19 -2.16 17.77
C GLN A 243 -6.40 -1.36 17.30
N SER A 244 -6.12 -0.16 16.79
CA SER A 244 -7.11 0.65 16.09
C SER A 244 -6.53 1.24 14.82
N TRP A 245 -7.29 1.11 13.73
CA TRP A 245 -6.95 1.72 12.45
C TRP A 245 -6.91 3.25 12.52
N LYS A 246 -7.61 3.85 13.50
CA LYS A 246 -7.69 5.30 13.68
C LYS A 246 -6.36 5.96 13.99
N TYR A 247 -5.41 5.24 14.59
CA TYR A 247 -4.07 5.79 14.88
C TYR A 247 -3.25 6.09 13.62
N PHE A 248 -3.56 5.47 12.48
CA PHE A 248 -2.71 5.52 11.29
C PHE A 248 -3.46 5.76 9.98
N TYR A 249 -4.78 5.93 10.04
CA TYR A 249 -5.63 6.05 8.86
C TYR A 249 -5.25 7.22 7.94
N ASP A 250 -4.94 8.37 8.53
CA ASP A 250 -4.60 9.59 7.79
C ASP A 250 -3.29 9.45 7.01
N PHE A 251 -2.42 8.54 7.46
CA PHE A 251 -1.13 8.23 6.84
C PHE A 251 -1.11 6.85 6.16
N ARG A 252 -2.28 6.27 5.87
CA ARG A 252 -2.40 4.91 5.31
C ARG A 252 -1.59 4.73 4.03
N SER A 253 -1.53 5.73 3.15
CA SER A 253 -0.80 5.64 1.88
C SER A 253 0.72 5.55 2.10
N GLN A 254 1.24 6.27 3.10
CA GLN A 254 2.64 6.20 3.52
C GLN A 254 2.91 4.89 4.26
N LEU A 255 2.01 4.48 5.16
CA LEU A 255 2.11 3.22 5.89
C LEU A 255 2.14 2.01 4.96
N ARG A 256 1.37 2.01 3.87
CA ARG A 256 1.38 0.91 2.89
C ARG A 256 2.76 0.69 2.27
N LYS A 257 3.57 1.74 2.10
CA LYS A 257 4.95 1.60 1.60
C LYS A 257 5.84 0.87 2.59
N GLN A 258 5.66 1.14 3.89
CA GLN A 258 6.38 0.48 4.97
C GLN A 258 6.09 -1.03 5.01
N PHE A 259 4.91 -1.47 4.55
CA PHE A 259 4.56 -2.89 4.48
C PHE A 259 4.78 -3.52 3.10
N THR A 260 5.74 -3.00 2.33
CA THR A 260 6.22 -3.69 1.12
C THR A 260 7.07 -4.89 1.52
N PHE A 261 6.71 -6.10 1.08
CA PHE A 261 7.46 -7.32 1.39
C PHE A 261 8.89 -7.29 0.81
N ARG A 262 9.83 -7.94 1.51
CA ARG A 262 11.17 -8.22 0.95
C ARG A 262 11.08 -9.16 -0.25
N ASP A 263 12.02 -9.01 -1.19
CA ASP A 263 11.90 -9.61 -2.53
C ASP A 263 11.79 -11.13 -2.52
N LEU A 264 12.57 -11.83 -1.68
CA LEU A 264 12.52 -13.29 -1.57
C LEU A 264 11.14 -13.78 -1.10
N LEU A 265 10.55 -13.12 -0.09
CA LEU A 265 9.21 -13.46 0.41
C LEU A 265 8.15 -13.20 -0.65
N LEU A 266 8.26 -12.07 -1.37
CA LEU A 266 7.34 -11.71 -2.44
C LEU A 266 7.43 -12.69 -3.61
N GLN A 267 8.64 -13.14 -3.97
CA GLN A 267 8.86 -14.12 -5.03
C GLN A 267 8.26 -15.48 -4.66
N GLU A 268 8.49 -15.96 -3.44
CA GLU A 268 7.91 -17.23 -2.96
C GLU A 268 6.37 -17.16 -2.96
N ALA A 269 5.80 -16.08 -2.43
CA ALA A 269 4.36 -15.84 -2.43
C ALA A 269 3.78 -15.85 -3.87
N LYS A 270 4.41 -15.13 -4.80
CA LYS A 270 4.01 -15.13 -6.22
C LYS A 270 4.09 -16.53 -6.84
N SER A 271 5.14 -17.30 -6.54
CA SER A 271 5.29 -18.67 -7.01
C SER A 271 4.12 -19.55 -6.54
N LYS A 272 3.72 -19.43 -5.27
CA LYS A 272 2.55 -20.16 -4.73
C LYS A 272 1.28 -19.80 -5.50
N ILE A 273 1.00 -18.51 -5.73
CA ILE A 273 -0.16 -18.07 -6.52
C ILE A 273 -0.14 -18.68 -7.94
N VAL A 274 1.00 -18.65 -8.62
CA VAL A 274 1.13 -19.20 -9.98
C VAL A 274 0.88 -20.71 -9.98
N GLN A 275 1.43 -21.45 -9.01
CA GLN A 275 1.21 -22.89 -8.89
C GLN A 275 -0.25 -23.23 -8.63
N THR A 276 -0.91 -22.48 -7.74
CA THR A 276 -2.35 -22.60 -7.48
C THR A 276 -3.14 -22.43 -8.76
N VAL A 277 -2.93 -21.33 -9.48
CA VAL A 277 -3.68 -21.05 -10.72
C VAL A 277 -3.47 -22.14 -11.78
N LYS A 278 -2.24 -22.64 -11.93
CA LYS A 278 -1.93 -23.75 -12.86
C LYS A 278 -2.70 -25.03 -12.51
N ARG A 279 -2.90 -25.34 -11.22
CA ARG A 279 -3.63 -26.55 -10.78
C ARG A 279 -5.11 -26.55 -11.16
N PHE A 280 -5.78 -25.39 -11.13
CA PHE A 280 -7.22 -25.30 -11.42
C PHE A 280 -7.55 -25.23 -12.91
N ASN A 281 -6.54 -25.26 -13.80
CA ASN A 281 -6.67 -25.31 -15.26
C ASN A 281 -7.72 -24.33 -15.84
N ILE A 282 -7.78 -23.11 -15.32
CA ILE A 282 -8.75 -22.11 -15.76
C ILE A 282 -8.25 -21.49 -17.08
N GLY A 283 -9.00 -21.70 -18.17
CA GLY A 283 -8.56 -21.44 -19.56
C GLY A 283 -8.18 -19.98 -19.89
N SER A 284 -8.57 -19.01 -19.06
CA SER A 284 -8.12 -17.63 -19.14
C SER A 284 -7.63 -17.16 -17.77
N THR A 285 -6.33 -16.87 -17.67
CA THR A 285 -5.73 -16.32 -16.44
C THR A 285 -6.15 -14.88 -16.17
N ARG A 286 -6.69 -14.17 -17.17
CA ARG A 286 -7.17 -12.79 -17.03
C ARG A 286 -8.50 -12.68 -16.29
N ASP A 287 -9.24 -13.79 -16.17
CA ASP A 287 -10.59 -13.81 -15.61
C ASP A 287 -10.68 -14.54 -14.27
N ILE A 288 -9.55 -14.81 -13.61
CA ILE A 288 -9.50 -15.50 -12.31
C ILE A 288 -9.64 -14.49 -11.17
N THR A 289 -10.52 -14.80 -10.22
CA THR A 289 -10.63 -14.04 -8.97
C THR A 289 -10.04 -14.86 -7.83
N LEU A 290 -8.98 -14.35 -7.19
CA LEU A 290 -8.38 -14.98 -6.02
C LEU A 290 -8.96 -14.37 -4.74
N VAL A 291 -9.45 -15.22 -3.85
CA VAL A 291 -9.93 -14.81 -2.53
C VAL A 291 -9.08 -15.47 -1.47
N GLY A 292 -8.28 -14.68 -0.75
CA GLY A 292 -7.49 -15.16 0.37
C GLY A 292 -8.38 -15.44 1.57
N VAL A 293 -8.25 -16.59 2.21
CA VAL A 293 -9.02 -16.95 3.41
C VAL A 293 -8.04 -17.27 4.53
N HIS A 294 -8.14 -16.55 5.64
CA HIS A 294 -7.37 -16.89 6.83
C HIS A 294 -8.29 -17.33 7.95
N VAL A 295 -8.23 -18.62 8.29
CA VAL A 295 -9.02 -19.25 9.36
C VAL A 295 -8.16 -19.39 10.62
N ARG A 296 -8.28 -18.41 11.52
CA ARG A 296 -7.71 -18.46 12.87
C ARG A 296 -8.60 -19.30 13.80
N ARG A 297 -8.02 -20.34 14.38
CA ARG A 297 -8.62 -21.21 15.42
C ARG A 297 -7.58 -21.46 16.52
N GLY A 298 -6.87 -22.59 16.45
CA GLY A 298 -5.70 -22.90 17.30
C GLY A 298 -5.91 -22.56 18.78
N ASP A 299 -5.05 -21.69 19.29
CA ASP A 299 -5.01 -21.15 20.65
C ASP A 299 -6.30 -20.42 21.09
N MET A 300 -7.17 -20.03 20.15
CA MET A 300 -8.43 -19.33 20.47
C MET A 300 -9.58 -20.29 20.78
N VAL A 301 -9.46 -21.57 20.44
CA VAL A 301 -10.50 -22.57 20.71
C VAL A 301 -10.60 -22.78 22.23
N ASN A 302 -11.79 -22.58 22.80
CA ASN A 302 -12.08 -22.72 24.24
C ASN A 302 -11.20 -21.87 25.17
N HIS A 303 -10.61 -20.78 24.66
CA HIS A 303 -9.74 -19.93 25.46
C HIS A 303 -10.55 -19.12 26.49
N LYS A 304 -10.12 -19.19 27.76
CA LYS A 304 -10.74 -18.53 28.92
C LYS A 304 -10.89 -16.99 28.80
N PHE A 305 -10.14 -16.34 27.91
CA PHE A 305 -10.22 -14.89 27.74
C PHE A 305 -11.48 -14.45 26.98
N GLY A 306 -12.17 -15.40 26.32
CA GLY A 306 -13.49 -15.17 25.72
C GLY A 306 -13.47 -14.91 24.23
N TYR A 307 -12.63 -15.62 23.48
CA TYR A 307 -12.65 -15.58 22.01
C TYR A 307 -13.90 -16.30 21.48
N ASN A 308 -14.57 -15.65 20.53
CA ASN A 308 -15.41 -16.35 19.56
C ASN A 308 -14.56 -16.67 18.34
N ILE A 309 -14.92 -17.74 17.64
CA ILE A 309 -14.23 -18.18 16.43
C ILE A 309 -15.23 -18.27 15.29
N ALA A 310 -14.73 -18.13 14.07
CA ALA A 310 -15.57 -18.25 12.88
C ALA A 310 -16.28 -19.60 12.85
N THR A 311 -17.57 -19.55 12.55
CA THR A 311 -18.43 -20.74 12.46
C THR A 311 -18.49 -21.26 11.02
N PRO A 312 -18.93 -22.50 10.80
CA PRO A 312 -19.16 -23.04 9.46
C PRO A 312 -20.16 -22.20 8.64
N GLU A 313 -21.18 -21.64 9.31
CA GLU A 313 -22.19 -20.79 8.68
C GLU A 313 -21.58 -19.47 8.20
N TYR A 314 -20.65 -18.89 8.97
CA TYR A 314 -19.90 -17.71 8.53
C TYR A 314 -19.08 -18.00 7.27
N LEU A 315 -18.32 -19.11 7.25
CA LEU A 315 -17.53 -19.49 6.08
C LEU A 315 -18.43 -19.71 4.85
N THR A 316 -19.57 -20.35 5.04
CA THR A 316 -20.55 -20.58 3.98
C THR A 316 -21.09 -19.27 3.40
N LYS A 317 -21.56 -18.35 4.26
CA LYS A 317 -22.08 -17.04 3.82
C LYS A 317 -21.01 -16.20 3.12
N ALA A 318 -19.79 -16.21 3.65
CA ALA A 318 -18.68 -15.45 3.08
C ALA A 318 -18.29 -15.97 1.69
N VAL A 319 -18.15 -17.30 1.54
CA VAL A 319 -17.89 -17.93 0.23
C VAL A 319 -19.02 -17.63 -0.76
N GLN A 320 -20.28 -17.73 -0.32
CA GLN A 320 -21.44 -17.48 -1.17
C GLN A 320 -21.49 -16.04 -1.67
N TYR A 321 -21.16 -15.05 -0.84
CA TYR A 321 -21.09 -13.66 -1.27
C TYR A 321 -20.13 -13.50 -2.46
N TYR A 322 -18.90 -14.01 -2.35
CA TYR A 322 -17.93 -13.87 -3.42
C TYR A 322 -18.39 -14.62 -4.68
N LYS A 323 -18.90 -15.85 -4.53
CA LYS A 323 -19.48 -16.64 -5.63
C LYS A 323 -20.65 -15.95 -6.33
N SER A 324 -21.44 -15.15 -5.61
CA SER A 324 -22.56 -14.40 -6.20
C SER A 324 -22.12 -13.20 -7.05
N LYS A 325 -20.88 -12.71 -6.85
CA LYS A 325 -20.39 -11.47 -7.43
C LYS A 325 -19.30 -11.66 -8.48
N TYR A 326 -18.47 -12.68 -8.33
CA TYR A 326 -17.31 -12.94 -9.18
C TYR A 326 -17.39 -14.30 -9.86
N LYS A 327 -16.69 -14.44 -10.98
CA LYS A 327 -16.57 -15.70 -11.73
C LYS A 327 -15.15 -16.27 -11.58
N ASN A 328 -15.00 -17.55 -11.90
CA ASN A 328 -13.72 -18.27 -11.90
C ASN A 328 -12.92 -18.05 -10.60
N ILE A 329 -13.60 -18.21 -9.47
CA ILE A 329 -13.02 -17.92 -8.16
C ILE A 329 -12.15 -19.09 -7.71
N ILE A 330 -10.99 -18.79 -7.14
CA ILE A 330 -10.18 -19.73 -6.35
C ILE A 330 -10.01 -19.14 -4.95
N PHE A 331 -10.37 -19.93 -3.94
CA PHE A 331 -10.16 -19.58 -2.54
C PHE A 331 -8.81 -20.14 -2.10
N ILE A 332 -7.88 -19.28 -1.66
CA ILE A 332 -6.56 -19.69 -1.16
C ILE A 332 -6.58 -19.59 0.35
N ILE A 333 -6.44 -20.72 1.04
CA ILE A 333 -6.74 -20.84 2.46
C ILE A 333 -5.46 -21.10 3.26
N ALA A 334 -5.26 -20.30 4.30
CA ALA A 334 -4.33 -20.62 5.38
C ALA A 334 -5.10 -20.80 6.69
N SER A 335 -4.73 -21.81 7.46
CA SER A 335 -5.36 -22.14 8.73
C SER A 335 -4.38 -22.80 9.67
N GLN A 336 -4.56 -22.59 10.98
CA GLN A 336 -3.88 -23.39 12.01
C GLN A 336 -4.53 -24.76 12.22
N ASP A 337 -5.72 -24.96 11.65
CA ASP A 337 -6.55 -26.16 11.83
C ASP A 337 -7.12 -26.55 10.46
N ILE A 338 -6.23 -27.06 9.60
CA ILE A 338 -6.57 -27.49 8.24
C ILE A 338 -7.64 -28.61 8.24
N PRO A 339 -7.59 -29.63 9.12
CA PRO A 339 -8.63 -30.66 9.18
C PRO A 339 -10.02 -30.07 9.44
N TRP A 340 -10.18 -29.22 10.46
CA TRP A 340 -11.47 -28.57 10.72
C TRP A 340 -11.88 -27.67 9.55
N THR A 341 -10.93 -26.95 8.95
CA THR A 341 -11.24 -26.05 7.84
C THR A 341 -11.74 -26.83 6.63
N LYS A 342 -11.11 -27.95 6.28
CA LYS A 342 -11.57 -28.84 5.19
C LYS A 342 -12.98 -29.37 5.44
N ALA A 343 -13.28 -29.77 6.68
CA ALA A 343 -14.59 -30.30 7.05
C ALA A 343 -15.73 -29.25 7.02
N ASN A 344 -15.40 -27.95 7.13
CA ASN A 344 -16.39 -26.88 7.27
C ASN A 344 -16.39 -25.88 6.09
N MET A 345 -15.51 -26.06 5.11
CA MET A 345 -15.57 -25.31 3.86
C MET A 345 -16.69 -25.86 2.98
N PRO A 346 -17.50 -25.00 2.33
CA PRO A 346 -18.56 -25.45 1.45
C PRO A 346 -18.05 -26.38 0.33
N ASN A 347 -18.75 -27.49 0.12
CA ASN A 347 -18.51 -28.41 -0.99
C ASN A 347 -18.58 -27.69 -2.35
N ASN A 348 -18.01 -28.30 -3.40
CA ASN A 348 -17.99 -27.75 -4.76
C ASN A 348 -17.43 -26.31 -4.81
N THR A 349 -16.34 -26.08 -4.08
CA THR A 349 -15.60 -24.82 -4.05
C THR A 349 -14.18 -25.08 -4.52
N ASN A 350 -13.68 -24.25 -5.45
CA ASN A 350 -12.28 -24.29 -5.85
C ASN A 350 -11.43 -23.76 -4.70
N VAL A 351 -10.81 -24.67 -3.96
CA VAL A 351 -10.04 -24.34 -2.76
C VAL A 351 -8.63 -24.86 -2.86
N GLU A 352 -7.67 -23.96 -2.66
CA GLU A 352 -6.27 -24.29 -2.42
C GLU A 352 -5.95 -24.14 -0.94
N TYR A 353 -5.40 -25.17 -0.31
CA TYR A 353 -4.92 -25.08 1.08
C TYR A 353 -3.41 -24.87 1.08
N LEU A 354 -2.94 -23.78 1.68
CA LEU A 354 -1.52 -23.55 1.89
C LEU A 354 -1.01 -24.49 2.98
N ASP A 355 -0.31 -25.54 2.59
CA ASP A 355 0.26 -26.50 3.54
C ASP A 355 1.52 -25.94 4.21
N SER A 356 1.40 -25.75 5.52
CA SER A 356 2.48 -25.40 6.45
C SER A 356 3.46 -24.29 6.03
N PRO A 357 3.04 -23.21 5.34
CA PRO A 357 3.94 -22.10 5.05
C PRO A 357 4.34 -21.35 6.33
N LYS A 358 5.53 -20.75 6.31
CA LYS A 358 5.92 -19.75 7.32
C LYS A 358 4.91 -18.60 7.34
N ARG A 359 4.66 -18.02 8.50
CA ARG A 359 3.64 -16.96 8.68
C ARG A 359 3.86 -15.74 7.77
N GLU A 360 5.11 -15.35 7.55
CA GLU A 360 5.48 -14.27 6.64
C GLU A 360 5.11 -14.57 5.18
N ILE A 361 5.16 -15.85 4.78
CA ILE A 361 4.73 -16.31 3.46
C ILE A 361 3.20 -16.38 3.39
N ILE A 362 2.51 -16.74 4.48
CA ILE A 362 1.03 -16.69 4.54
C ILE A 362 0.55 -15.28 4.26
N VAL A 363 1.02 -14.29 5.03
CA VAL A 363 0.54 -12.91 4.88
C VAL A 363 0.92 -12.35 3.50
N ALA A 364 2.12 -12.66 2.99
CA ALA A 364 2.52 -12.26 1.65
C ALA A 364 1.62 -12.88 0.58
N THR A 365 1.40 -14.20 0.62
CA THR A 365 0.58 -14.93 -0.36
C THR A 365 -0.88 -14.47 -0.33
N LEU A 366 -1.50 -14.39 0.83
CA LEU A 366 -2.90 -13.99 0.95
C LEU A 366 -3.12 -12.51 0.61
N SER A 367 -2.15 -11.64 0.87
CA SER A 367 -2.23 -10.22 0.48
C SER A 367 -2.11 -9.98 -1.04
N LEU A 368 -1.65 -10.97 -1.82
CA LEU A 368 -1.63 -10.91 -3.28
C LEU A 368 -2.96 -11.31 -3.93
N CYS A 369 -3.92 -11.80 -3.14
CA CYS A 369 -5.26 -12.12 -3.63
C CYS A 369 -6.03 -10.84 -4.00
N ASN A 370 -7.12 -10.97 -4.77
CA ASN A 370 -7.97 -9.83 -5.11
C ASN A 370 -8.84 -9.40 -3.92
N HIS A 371 -9.35 -10.36 -3.16
CA HIS A 371 -10.24 -10.14 -2.02
C HIS A 371 -9.85 -11.02 -0.83
N THR A 372 -10.47 -10.79 0.32
CA THR A 372 -10.14 -11.54 1.54
C THR A 372 -11.35 -11.90 2.37
N ILE A 373 -11.34 -13.11 2.93
CA ILE A 373 -12.16 -13.53 4.07
C ILE A 373 -11.22 -13.66 5.27
N THR A 374 -11.45 -12.83 6.27
CA THR A 374 -10.73 -12.85 7.56
C THR A 374 -11.63 -13.47 8.62
N THR A 375 -11.08 -14.24 9.56
CA THR A 375 -11.87 -14.66 10.74
C THR A 375 -11.61 -13.71 11.91
N VAL A 376 -10.79 -14.12 12.87
CA VAL A 376 -10.50 -13.38 14.09
C VAL A 376 -8.99 -13.14 14.25
N GLY A 377 -8.64 -12.19 15.11
CA GLY A 377 -7.26 -11.87 15.45
C GLY A 377 -6.59 -10.88 14.49
N SER A 378 -5.55 -10.23 15.02
CA SER A 378 -4.79 -9.18 14.33
C SER A 378 -4.06 -9.68 13.07
N PHE A 379 -3.63 -10.93 13.03
CA PHE A 379 -2.97 -11.50 11.85
C PHE A 379 -3.94 -11.57 10.65
N SER A 380 -5.17 -12.06 10.88
CA SER A 380 -6.25 -12.04 9.88
C SER A 380 -6.57 -10.62 9.45
N TRP A 381 -6.64 -9.69 10.41
CA TRP A 381 -6.91 -8.27 10.14
C TRP A 381 -5.88 -7.66 9.18
N TRP A 382 -4.60 -7.89 9.42
CA TRP A 382 -3.54 -7.33 8.56
C TRP A 382 -3.52 -7.91 7.15
N ILE A 383 -3.92 -9.17 6.97
CA ILE A 383 -4.11 -9.72 5.62
C ILE A 383 -5.17 -8.90 4.88
N GLY A 384 -6.34 -8.68 5.49
CA GLY A 384 -7.40 -7.88 4.89
C GLY A 384 -6.96 -6.46 4.55
N TRP A 385 -6.22 -5.81 5.45
CA TRP A 385 -5.70 -4.45 5.21
C TRP A 385 -4.73 -4.39 4.03
N LEU A 386 -3.85 -5.38 3.88
CA LEU A 386 -2.85 -5.40 2.81
C LEU A 386 -3.44 -5.77 1.44
N THR A 387 -4.41 -6.67 1.37
CA THR A 387 -5.05 -7.12 0.11
C THR A 387 -5.63 -5.95 -0.71
N GLY A 388 -6.31 -5.00 -0.06
CA GLY A 388 -6.80 -3.78 -0.72
C GLY A 388 -8.04 -3.93 -1.62
N GLY A 389 -8.62 -5.13 -1.74
CA GLY A 389 -9.94 -5.34 -2.33
C GLY A 389 -11.06 -5.45 -1.29
N GLU A 390 -12.15 -6.15 -1.63
CA GLU A 390 -13.19 -6.45 -0.65
C GLU A 390 -12.65 -7.35 0.46
N VAL A 391 -13.07 -7.03 1.69
CA VAL A 391 -12.69 -7.78 2.89
C VAL A 391 -13.95 -8.12 3.67
N MET A 392 -14.12 -9.41 3.91
CA MET A 392 -15.11 -9.93 4.85
C MET A 392 -14.45 -10.24 6.17
N TYR A 393 -15.12 -9.91 7.27
CA TYR A 393 -14.66 -10.24 8.60
C TYR A 393 -15.78 -10.85 9.46
N PHE A 394 -15.36 -11.70 10.40
CA PHE A 394 -16.27 -12.28 11.38
C PHE A 394 -16.62 -11.21 12.42
N LYS A 395 -17.89 -10.80 12.46
CA LYS A 395 -18.29 -9.55 13.13
C LYS A 395 -18.14 -9.55 14.65
N TRP A 396 -18.21 -10.73 15.27
CA TRP A 396 -18.34 -10.87 16.73
C TRP A 396 -17.19 -11.67 17.33
N PRO A 397 -15.95 -11.13 17.38
CA PRO A 397 -14.76 -11.90 17.76
C PRO A 397 -14.67 -12.22 19.27
N ALA A 398 -15.54 -11.67 20.11
CA ALA A 398 -15.47 -11.79 21.56
C ALA A 398 -16.82 -12.15 22.19
N LYS A 399 -16.79 -13.03 23.20
CA LYS A 399 -17.95 -13.39 24.03
C LYS A 399 -18.36 -12.22 24.90
N GLU A 400 -19.65 -11.93 24.99
CA GLU A 400 -20.16 -10.85 25.84
C GLU A 400 -19.79 -11.08 27.31
N GLY A 401 -19.50 -10.00 28.06
CA GLY A 401 -19.02 -10.07 29.46
C GLY A 401 -17.57 -10.57 29.65
N SER A 402 -16.90 -11.06 28.61
CA SER A 402 -15.54 -11.61 28.73
C SER A 402 -14.44 -10.55 28.91
N GLY A 403 -13.25 -11.01 29.33
CA GLY A 403 -12.05 -10.15 29.42
C GLY A 403 -11.65 -9.57 28.06
N LEU A 404 -11.75 -10.36 26.99
CA LEU A 404 -11.50 -9.92 25.62
C LEU A 404 -12.49 -8.84 25.18
N ARG A 405 -13.78 -9.01 25.50
CA ARG A 405 -14.83 -8.05 25.12
C ARG A 405 -14.57 -6.65 25.69
N LYS A 406 -14.02 -6.58 26.91
CA LYS A 406 -13.63 -5.32 27.58
C LYS A 406 -12.50 -4.57 26.87
N GLN A 407 -11.77 -5.21 25.96
CA GLN A 407 -10.67 -4.60 25.21
C GLN A 407 -11.13 -3.85 23.95
N TYR A 408 -12.36 -4.07 23.50
CA TYR A 408 -12.90 -3.42 22.30
C TYR A 408 -13.74 -2.20 22.67
N SER A 409 -13.90 -1.30 21.70
CA SER A 409 -14.97 -0.30 21.71
C SER A 409 -16.35 -0.97 21.76
N LYS A 410 -17.37 -0.19 22.13
CA LYS A 410 -18.73 -0.71 22.33
C LYS A 410 -19.28 -1.44 21.10
N ASP A 411 -18.93 -0.98 19.90
CA ASP A 411 -19.43 -1.50 18.61
C ASP A 411 -18.35 -2.18 17.76
N PHE A 412 -17.14 -2.41 18.31
CA PHE A 412 -15.97 -2.94 17.61
C PHE A 412 -15.43 -2.05 16.47
N SER A 413 -15.99 -0.85 16.25
CA SER A 413 -15.67 0.01 15.10
C SER A 413 -14.27 0.62 15.13
N ASP A 414 -13.66 0.69 16.32
CA ASP A 414 -12.28 1.12 16.46
C ASP A 414 -11.29 0.07 15.95
N PHE A 415 -11.64 -1.21 16.03
CA PHE A 415 -10.80 -2.31 15.57
C PHE A 415 -11.05 -2.61 14.09
N TYR A 416 -12.31 -2.82 13.70
CA TYR A 416 -12.64 -3.15 12.31
C TYR A 416 -12.79 -1.90 11.46
N TYR A 417 -12.11 -1.91 10.30
CA TYR A 417 -12.18 -0.79 9.37
C TYR A 417 -13.58 -0.68 8.75
N PRO A 418 -14.25 0.49 8.77
CA PRO A 418 -15.62 0.65 8.28
C PRO A 418 -15.80 0.39 6.78
N GLY A 419 -14.73 0.31 6.00
CA GLY A 419 -14.78 -0.10 4.59
C GLY A 419 -14.89 -1.62 4.37
N TRP A 420 -14.97 -2.42 5.43
CA TRP A 420 -15.10 -3.87 5.36
C TRP A 420 -16.52 -4.35 5.64
N ILE A 421 -16.80 -5.59 5.24
CA ILE A 421 -18.12 -6.21 5.35
C ILE A 421 -18.12 -7.18 6.54
N GLY A 422 -18.83 -6.83 7.60
CA GLY A 422 -19.01 -7.69 8.77
C GLY A 422 -20.20 -8.62 8.59
N MET A 423 -20.00 -9.93 8.78
CA MET A 423 -21.06 -10.94 8.78
C MET A 423 -21.25 -11.60 10.14
#